data_AF-A0A2M9AR03-F1
#
_entry.id   AF-A0A2M9AR03-F1
#
_cell.length_a   1.000
_cell.length_b   1.000
_cell.length_c   1.000
_cell.angle_alpha   90.00
_cell.angle_beta   90.00
_cell.angle_gamma   90.00
#
_symmetry.space_group_name_H-M   'P 1'
#
loop_
_entity.id
_entity.type
_entity.pdbx_description
1 polymer ?
#
loop_
_entity_poly.entity_id
_entity_poly.type
_entity_poly.pdbx_seq_one_letter_code
_entity_poly.pdbx_strand_id
1 'polypeptide(L)'
;MRQSLTPVFLLLLLVLAHRSFGQRFAAIGDYGSASSAEKDVARLVHSWRPDFIITLGDNNYDYGEAGTIDVNIGQYYHDYIGNYKGKYGAGAPENRFFPSLGNHDTYTAEGRPYLDYFTLPGQERYYDFVRGNVHFFVLNSNASEPDGILSTSRQAQWLQQGLAASTAPWKVVYLHHPPFSSGEHGSSLDLQWPFCVWGASVVLAGHDHLYERIMVNGLAYFVNGLGGKSIYSLQKPVPGSQVRYNDDYGAMLCTATSDSLVLRFVTRAGQVIDTYSLQQPALQTGSLARTPAGLLVLPNPVAETAAIEVRVPVAAETTLRVLDTTGREVAVLHQGPLAPGTHRMRWPRGRLAPGLYFLQLTNGCYTQTVRAVVL
;
A
#
# COMPACT_ATOMS: atom_id res chain seq x y z
N MET A 1 27.41 -63.98 30.87
CA MET A 1 26.00 -63.51 30.75
C MET A 1 25.98 -62.04 31.17
N ARG A 2 25.33 -61.17 30.36
CA ARG A 2 25.28 -59.68 30.41
C ARG A 2 26.34 -58.96 29.55
N GLN A 3 25.95 -58.67 28.31
CA GLN A 3 26.48 -57.55 27.52
C GLN A 3 25.47 -56.39 27.62
N SER A 4 25.95 -55.19 27.92
CA SER A 4 25.14 -53.98 28.03
C SER A 4 24.84 -53.41 26.63
N LEU A 5 23.56 -53.22 26.32
CA LEU A 5 23.10 -52.46 25.16
C LEU A 5 22.91 -50.99 25.56
N THR A 6 23.69 -50.11 24.97
CA THR A 6 23.49 -48.65 24.99
C THR A 6 22.41 -48.30 23.96
N PRO A 7 21.37 -47.51 24.30
CA PRO A 7 20.43 -47.04 23.30
C PRO A 7 20.99 -45.78 22.59
N VAL A 8 21.11 -45.85 21.27
CA VAL A 8 21.35 -44.69 20.41
C VAL A 8 20.03 -43.94 20.27
N PHE A 9 19.95 -42.72 20.81
CA PHE A 9 18.85 -41.80 20.55
C PHE A 9 18.99 -41.22 19.14
N LEU A 10 18.12 -41.61 18.23
CA LEU A 10 17.99 -40.99 16.91
C LEU A 10 17.16 -39.69 17.08
N LEU A 11 17.83 -38.54 17.04
CA LEU A 11 17.16 -37.24 17.06
C LEU A 11 16.56 -36.97 15.67
N LEU A 12 15.25 -37.18 15.52
CA LEU A 12 14.52 -36.77 14.32
C LEU A 12 14.38 -35.24 14.33
N LEU A 13 15.23 -34.54 13.56
CA LEU A 13 15.01 -33.14 13.22
C LEU A 13 13.84 -33.06 12.22
N LEU A 14 12.63 -32.88 12.74
CA LEU A 14 11.48 -32.44 11.94
C LEU A 14 11.72 -30.98 11.54
N VAL A 15 12.34 -30.78 10.38
CA VAL A 15 12.25 -29.49 9.68
C VAL A 15 10.83 -29.39 9.15
N LEU A 16 9.94 -28.76 9.92
CA LEU A 16 8.64 -28.30 9.43
C LEU A 16 8.91 -27.26 8.35
N ALA A 17 8.97 -27.71 7.09
CA ALA A 17 8.86 -26.83 5.94
C ALA A 17 7.49 -26.14 6.03
N HIS A 18 7.47 -24.93 6.59
CA HIS A 18 6.33 -24.04 6.50
C HIS A 18 6.17 -23.71 5.01
N ARG A 19 5.31 -24.45 4.31
CA ARG A 19 4.70 -23.93 3.10
C ARG A 19 3.86 -22.75 3.53
N SER A 20 4.43 -21.55 3.41
CA SER A 20 3.75 -20.29 3.68
C SER A 20 2.63 -20.12 2.65
N PHE A 21 1.45 -20.66 2.94
CA PHE A 21 0.26 -20.29 2.19
C PHE A 21 0.10 -18.77 2.32
N GLY A 22 0.08 -18.06 1.19
CA GLY A 22 -0.03 -16.61 1.18
C GLY A 22 -1.30 -16.15 1.87
N GLN A 23 -1.18 -15.13 2.71
CA GLN A 23 -2.30 -14.47 3.37
C GLN A 23 -3.26 -13.91 2.33
N ARG A 24 -4.55 -14.18 2.45
CA ARG A 24 -5.59 -13.70 1.55
C ARG A 24 -6.51 -12.72 2.27
N PHE A 25 -6.74 -11.56 1.67
CA PHE A 25 -7.67 -10.59 2.21
C PHE A 25 -8.50 -9.95 1.10
N ALA A 26 -9.66 -9.43 1.46
CA ALA A 26 -10.50 -8.65 0.55
C ALA A 26 -10.43 -7.16 0.90
N ALA A 27 -10.56 -6.29 -0.10
CA ALA A 27 -10.75 -4.84 0.09
C ALA A 27 -12.03 -4.38 -0.63
N ILE A 28 -12.88 -3.65 0.09
CA ILE A 28 -14.20 -3.18 -0.37
C ILE A 28 -14.37 -1.71 0.04
N GLY A 29 -14.79 -0.82 -0.86
CA GLY A 29 -15.17 0.55 -0.52
C GLY A 29 -16.61 0.81 -0.90
N ASP A 30 -17.28 1.76 -0.22
CA ASP A 30 -18.53 2.36 -0.71
C ASP A 30 -19.65 1.33 -0.95
N TYR A 31 -19.85 0.46 0.05
CA TYR A 31 -20.79 -0.66 -0.01
C TYR A 31 -22.08 -0.39 0.77
N GLY A 32 -21.96 0.03 2.03
CA GLY A 32 -22.93 -0.13 3.12
C GLY A 32 -24.27 0.60 2.98
N SER A 33 -25.08 0.15 2.03
CA SER A 33 -26.42 0.66 1.71
C SER A 33 -27.50 -0.41 1.74
N ALA A 34 -27.12 -1.63 2.16
CA ALA A 34 -27.92 -2.84 2.09
C ALA A 34 -28.49 -3.13 0.69
N SER A 35 -27.81 -2.71 -0.36
CA SER A 35 -28.30 -2.83 -1.73
C SER A 35 -28.22 -4.28 -2.25
N SER A 36 -28.93 -4.58 -3.34
CA SER A 36 -28.80 -5.88 -4.01
C SER A 36 -27.39 -6.09 -4.58
N ALA A 37 -26.75 -5.01 -5.06
CA ALA A 37 -25.38 -5.04 -5.56
C ALA A 37 -24.38 -5.34 -4.43
N GLU A 38 -24.51 -4.67 -3.29
CA GLU A 38 -23.71 -4.95 -2.09
C GLU A 38 -23.86 -6.41 -1.64
N LYS A 39 -25.09 -6.94 -1.62
CA LYS A 39 -25.34 -8.36 -1.30
C LYS A 39 -24.62 -9.30 -2.28
N ASP A 40 -24.54 -8.96 -3.56
CA ASP A 40 -23.80 -9.74 -4.55
C ASP A 40 -22.29 -9.65 -4.32
N VAL A 41 -21.76 -8.46 -4.03
CA VAL A 41 -20.35 -8.25 -3.69
C VAL A 41 -19.97 -8.99 -2.40
N ALA A 42 -20.82 -8.96 -1.38
CA ALA A 42 -20.63 -9.73 -0.15
C ALA A 42 -20.54 -11.23 -0.45
N ARG A 43 -21.43 -11.77 -1.29
CA ARG A 43 -21.38 -13.18 -1.72
C ARG A 43 -20.10 -13.51 -2.49
N LEU A 44 -19.66 -12.62 -3.38
CA LEU A 44 -18.38 -12.76 -4.08
C LEU A 44 -17.23 -12.85 -3.08
N VAL A 45 -17.14 -11.93 -2.12
CA VAL A 45 -16.07 -11.89 -1.12
C VAL A 45 -16.07 -13.17 -0.26
N HIS A 46 -17.23 -13.63 0.20
CA HIS A 46 -17.34 -14.89 0.94
C HIS A 46 -16.86 -16.10 0.12
N SER A 47 -17.11 -16.12 -1.19
CA SER A 47 -16.67 -17.21 -2.07
C SER A 47 -15.14 -17.39 -2.07
N TRP A 48 -14.39 -16.32 -1.82
CA TRP A 48 -12.93 -16.36 -1.75
C TRP A 48 -12.39 -16.89 -0.43
N ARG A 49 -13.23 -16.97 0.60
CA ARG A 49 -12.86 -17.31 1.98
C ARG A 49 -11.61 -16.53 2.42
N PRO A 50 -11.64 -15.18 2.40
CA PRO A 50 -10.50 -14.39 2.84
C PRO A 50 -10.24 -14.64 4.33
N ASP A 51 -9.00 -14.47 4.75
CA ASP A 51 -8.64 -14.58 6.16
C ASP A 51 -9.20 -13.39 6.95
N PHE A 52 -9.21 -12.20 6.33
CA PHE A 52 -9.81 -10.97 6.85
C PHE A 52 -10.24 -10.03 5.74
N ILE A 53 -11.01 -9.00 6.10
CA ILE A 53 -11.52 -7.96 5.20
C ILE A 53 -11.03 -6.60 5.69
N ILE A 54 -10.58 -5.76 4.76
CA ILE A 54 -10.40 -4.33 4.98
C ILE A 54 -11.49 -3.57 4.22
N THR A 55 -11.90 -2.41 4.72
CA THR A 55 -12.77 -1.50 3.96
C THR A 55 -12.10 -0.17 3.70
N LEU A 56 -12.48 0.47 2.60
CA LEU A 56 -11.91 1.74 2.12
C LEU A 56 -12.84 2.91 2.43
N GLY A 57 -13.58 2.84 3.55
CA GLY A 57 -14.51 3.86 4.01
C GLY A 57 -15.91 3.76 3.43
N ASP A 58 -16.76 4.65 3.94
CA ASP A 58 -18.21 4.71 3.69
C ASP A 58 -18.88 3.36 3.93
N ASN A 59 -18.82 2.98 5.20
CA ASN A 59 -19.28 1.69 5.69
C ASN A 59 -20.78 1.68 5.98
N ASN A 60 -21.39 2.85 6.21
CA ASN A 60 -22.79 2.95 6.60
C ASN A 60 -23.47 4.20 6.04
N TYR A 61 -24.07 4.04 4.87
CA TYR A 61 -24.85 5.09 4.20
C TYR A 61 -26.25 5.28 4.81
N ASP A 62 -26.88 6.45 4.63
CA ASP A 62 -26.32 7.66 3.99
C ASP A 62 -25.64 8.61 4.99
N TYR A 63 -25.79 8.39 6.30
CA TYR A 63 -25.32 9.36 7.31
C TYR A 63 -24.57 8.72 8.48
N GLY A 64 -24.24 7.43 8.43
CA GLY A 64 -23.45 6.79 9.49
C GLY A 64 -24.26 6.56 10.78
N GLU A 65 -25.58 6.37 10.68
CA GLU A 65 -26.46 6.28 11.84
C GLU A 65 -26.36 4.93 12.59
N ALA A 66 -26.48 4.98 13.92
CA ALA A 66 -26.48 3.78 14.76
C ALA A 66 -27.65 2.81 14.45
N GLY A 67 -28.77 3.34 13.96
CA GLY A 67 -29.94 2.53 13.60
C GLY A 67 -29.75 1.70 12.32
N THR A 68 -28.86 2.12 11.42
CA THR A 68 -28.64 1.47 10.12
C THR A 68 -27.39 0.61 10.10
N ILE A 69 -26.39 0.89 10.95
CA ILE A 69 -25.05 0.29 10.85
C ILE A 69 -25.06 -1.24 10.89
N ASP A 70 -25.88 -1.86 11.75
CA ASP A 70 -25.92 -3.31 11.82
C ASP A 70 -26.61 -3.94 10.61
N VAL A 71 -27.64 -3.27 10.07
CA VAL A 71 -28.29 -3.71 8.83
C VAL A 71 -27.32 -3.58 7.68
N ASN A 72 -26.64 -2.45 7.53
CA ASN A 72 -25.77 -2.22 6.39
C ASN A 72 -24.51 -3.10 6.43
N ILE A 73 -24.00 -3.44 7.61
CA ILE A 73 -22.71 -4.16 7.73
C ILE A 73 -22.91 -5.59 8.24
N GLY A 74 -23.51 -5.74 9.41
CA GLY A 74 -23.60 -7.00 10.15
C GLY A 74 -24.32 -8.10 9.38
N GLN A 75 -25.36 -7.76 8.61
CA GLN A 75 -26.10 -8.75 7.82
C GLN A 75 -25.21 -9.52 6.84
N TYR A 76 -24.13 -8.90 6.38
CA TYR A 76 -23.22 -9.46 5.39
C TYR A 76 -21.92 -9.95 6.01
N TYR A 77 -21.35 -9.24 6.99
CA TYR A 77 -19.96 -9.44 7.40
C TYR A 77 -19.78 -9.75 8.89
N HIS A 78 -20.85 -9.99 9.66
CA HIS A 78 -20.72 -10.26 11.10
C HIS A 78 -19.76 -11.40 11.42
N ASP A 79 -19.67 -12.44 10.58
CA ASP A 79 -18.77 -13.58 10.73
C ASP A 79 -17.27 -13.23 10.62
N TYR A 80 -16.93 -11.99 10.25
CA TYR A 80 -15.59 -11.40 10.32
C TYR A 80 -15.41 -10.41 11.46
N ILE A 81 -16.48 -9.95 12.11
CA ILE A 81 -16.42 -8.88 13.12
C ILE A 81 -16.24 -9.49 14.51
N GLY A 82 -15.15 -9.13 15.18
CA GLY A 82 -14.91 -9.50 16.57
C GLY A 82 -15.72 -8.64 17.53
N ASN A 83 -16.09 -9.19 18.70
CA ASN A 83 -16.92 -8.48 19.70
C ASN A 83 -18.24 -7.94 19.11
N TYR A 84 -18.77 -8.64 18.11
CA TYR A 84 -20.01 -8.27 17.43
C TYR A 84 -21.22 -8.34 18.38
N LYS A 85 -22.04 -7.28 18.39
CA LYS A 85 -23.23 -7.16 19.26
C LYS A 85 -24.54 -7.04 18.47
N GLY A 86 -24.48 -7.19 17.15
CA GLY A 86 -25.65 -7.07 16.29
C GLY A 86 -26.50 -8.34 16.25
N LYS A 87 -27.53 -8.33 15.39
CA LYS A 87 -28.59 -9.35 15.41
C LYS A 87 -28.39 -10.53 14.46
N TYR A 88 -27.34 -10.51 13.62
CA TYR A 88 -27.21 -11.46 12.50
C TYR A 88 -26.44 -12.74 12.81
N GLY A 89 -25.86 -12.86 14.01
CA GLY A 89 -25.14 -14.05 14.45
C GLY A 89 -24.24 -13.77 15.65
N ALA A 90 -23.41 -14.75 16.01
CA ALA A 90 -22.49 -14.63 17.16
C ALA A 90 -21.28 -13.72 16.88
N GLY A 91 -21.03 -13.40 15.61
CA GLY A 91 -19.81 -12.72 15.19
C GLY A 91 -18.62 -13.65 15.02
N ALA A 92 -17.45 -13.06 14.83
CA ALA A 92 -16.17 -13.77 14.80
C ALA A 92 -15.56 -13.88 16.22
N PRO A 93 -14.92 -15.01 16.56
CA PRO A 93 -14.21 -15.15 17.84
C PRO A 93 -12.98 -14.23 17.95
N GLU A 94 -12.40 -13.85 16.81
CA GLU A 94 -11.32 -12.87 16.69
C GLU A 94 -11.70 -11.84 15.64
N ASN A 95 -11.28 -10.58 15.81
CA ASN A 95 -11.58 -9.55 14.83
C ASN A 95 -10.81 -9.77 13.52
N ARG A 96 -11.55 -9.87 12.42
CA ARG A 96 -11.08 -10.09 11.04
C ARG A 96 -11.69 -9.06 10.07
N PHE A 97 -12.18 -7.93 10.59
CA PHE A 97 -12.77 -6.84 9.82
C PHE A 97 -12.11 -5.52 10.25
N PHE A 98 -11.44 -4.84 9.33
CA PHE A 98 -10.60 -3.67 9.60
C PHE A 98 -10.98 -2.49 8.69
N PRO A 99 -12.02 -1.74 9.05
CA PRO A 99 -12.51 -0.64 8.23
C PRO A 99 -11.68 0.64 8.41
N SER A 100 -11.65 1.49 7.39
CA SER A 100 -11.31 2.92 7.52
C SER A 100 -12.59 3.75 7.63
N LEU A 101 -12.51 4.95 8.21
CA LEU A 101 -13.62 5.92 8.21
C LEU A 101 -13.75 6.60 6.84
N GLY A 102 -14.96 6.67 6.29
CA GLY A 102 -15.32 7.58 5.20
C GLY A 102 -16.13 8.79 5.66
N ASN A 103 -16.50 9.67 4.73
CA ASN A 103 -17.28 10.86 5.09
C ASN A 103 -18.69 10.51 5.54
N HIS A 104 -19.33 9.51 4.91
CA HIS A 104 -20.67 9.07 5.30
C HIS A 104 -20.70 8.45 6.69
N ASP A 105 -19.59 7.90 7.17
CA ASP A 105 -19.49 7.36 8.53
C ASP A 105 -19.48 8.46 9.60
N THR A 106 -19.09 9.69 9.24
CA THR A 106 -18.85 10.78 10.21
C THR A 106 -19.98 11.80 10.33
N TYR A 107 -20.96 11.78 9.41
CA TYR A 107 -22.07 12.75 9.42
C TYR A 107 -22.93 12.68 10.68
N THR A 108 -23.07 11.49 11.28
CA THR A 108 -23.75 11.32 12.57
C THR A 108 -22.74 11.30 13.70
N ALA A 109 -22.88 12.27 14.62
CA ALA A 109 -22.14 12.33 15.88
C ALA A 109 -20.62 12.09 15.72
N GLU A 110 -20.04 12.66 14.67
CA GLU A 110 -18.60 12.61 14.38
C GLU A 110 -18.04 11.17 14.30
N GLY A 111 -18.84 10.23 13.81
CA GLY A 111 -18.44 8.83 13.66
C GLY A 111 -18.62 7.97 14.91
N ARG A 112 -19.32 8.49 15.94
CA ARG A 112 -19.57 7.72 17.15
C ARG A 112 -20.24 6.35 16.90
N PRO A 113 -21.23 6.21 16.00
CA PRO A 113 -21.81 4.90 15.69
C PRO A 113 -20.81 3.89 15.13
N TYR A 114 -19.87 4.34 14.29
CA TYR A 114 -18.77 3.51 13.80
C TYR A 114 -17.87 3.04 14.96
N LEU A 115 -17.46 3.97 15.82
CA LEU A 115 -16.56 3.69 16.96
C LEU A 115 -17.22 2.78 18.01
N ASP A 116 -18.55 2.86 18.18
CA ASP A 116 -19.28 2.00 19.10
C ASP A 116 -19.55 0.59 18.52
N TYR A 117 -19.57 0.46 17.18
CA TYR A 117 -19.91 -0.79 16.50
C TYR A 117 -18.69 -1.70 16.29
N PHE A 118 -17.54 -1.13 15.94
CA PHE A 118 -16.31 -1.88 15.73
C PHE A 118 -15.45 -1.92 17.00
N THR A 119 -14.51 -2.86 17.05
CA THR A 119 -13.44 -2.90 18.06
C THR A 119 -12.12 -2.98 17.32
N LEU A 120 -11.42 -1.85 17.22
CA LEU A 120 -10.24 -1.67 16.37
C LEU A 120 -8.99 -1.36 17.20
N PRO A 121 -7.78 -1.54 16.64
CA PRO A 121 -6.55 -1.15 17.30
C PRO A 121 -6.45 0.35 17.55
N GLY A 122 -5.62 0.71 18.53
CA GLY A 122 -5.21 2.10 18.76
C GLY A 122 -6.37 3.02 19.14
N GLN A 123 -6.43 4.18 18.47
CA GLN A 123 -7.49 5.18 18.66
C GLN A 123 -8.69 4.96 17.75
N GLU A 124 -8.72 3.86 17.00
CA GLU A 124 -9.80 3.37 16.12
C GLU A 124 -10.15 4.25 14.91
N ARG A 125 -9.80 5.54 14.94
CA ARG A 125 -9.98 6.50 13.82
C ARG A 125 -8.93 6.33 12.74
N TYR A 126 -7.68 6.18 13.17
CA TYR A 126 -6.54 5.76 12.36
C TYR A 126 -5.69 4.84 13.23
N TYR A 127 -5.15 3.79 12.64
CA TYR A 127 -4.50 2.70 13.38
C TYR A 127 -3.68 1.82 12.43
N ASP A 128 -2.88 0.94 13.00
CA ASP A 128 -2.12 -0.06 12.25
C ASP A 128 -2.35 -1.47 12.80
N PHE A 129 -2.04 -2.46 11.96
CA PHE A 129 -2.01 -3.86 12.39
C PHE A 129 -1.15 -4.69 11.43
N VAL A 130 -0.66 -5.83 11.93
CA VAL A 130 0.09 -6.80 11.12
C VAL A 130 -0.74 -8.07 10.95
N ARG A 131 -0.80 -8.57 9.71
CA ARG A 131 -1.36 -9.89 9.36
C ARG A 131 -0.46 -10.56 8.32
N GLY A 132 0.14 -11.68 8.71
CA GLY A 132 1.09 -12.41 7.87
C GLY A 132 2.26 -11.54 7.43
N ASN A 133 2.45 -11.39 6.12
CA ASN A 133 3.57 -10.66 5.51
C ASN A 133 3.30 -9.16 5.30
N VAL A 134 2.21 -8.63 5.84
CA VAL A 134 1.75 -7.27 5.55
C VAL A 134 1.53 -6.50 6.84
N HIS A 135 2.09 -5.29 6.89
CA HIS A 135 1.75 -4.26 7.86
C HIS A 135 0.78 -3.29 7.19
N PHE A 136 -0.42 -3.18 7.76
CA PHE A 136 -1.49 -2.31 7.30
C PHE A 136 -1.52 -1.03 8.11
N PHE A 137 -1.68 0.10 7.43
CA PHE A 137 -1.84 1.42 8.03
C PHE A 137 -3.14 2.03 7.53
N VAL A 138 -4.03 2.33 8.47
CA VAL A 138 -5.37 2.85 8.23
C VAL A 138 -5.37 4.33 8.57
N LEU A 139 -5.80 5.18 7.64
CA LEU A 139 -5.88 6.63 7.86
C LEU A 139 -7.33 7.10 7.93
N ASN A 140 -7.57 8.11 8.76
CA ASN A 140 -8.76 8.93 8.69
C ASN A 140 -8.49 10.10 7.74
N SER A 141 -9.10 10.05 6.56
CA SER A 141 -8.97 11.07 5.52
C SER A 141 -10.03 12.16 5.60
N ASN A 142 -10.88 12.18 6.63
CA ASN A 142 -11.88 13.22 6.79
C ASN A 142 -11.22 14.55 7.21
N ALA A 143 -11.62 15.65 6.58
CA ALA A 143 -11.09 16.98 6.90
C ALA A 143 -11.32 17.39 8.38
N SER A 144 -12.30 16.76 9.04
CA SER A 144 -12.58 16.93 10.47
C SER A 144 -11.65 16.15 11.40
N GLU A 145 -10.74 15.31 10.90
CA GLU A 145 -9.80 14.55 11.74
C GLU A 145 -8.96 15.50 12.62
N PRO A 146 -9.13 15.45 13.95
CA PRO A 146 -8.45 16.34 14.90
C PRO A 146 -6.93 16.33 14.85
N ASP A 147 -6.31 15.20 14.47
CA ASP A 147 -4.86 15.12 14.33
C ASP A 147 -4.34 15.63 12.96
N GLY A 148 -5.27 16.01 12.07
CA GLY A 148 -5.04 16.62 10.77
C GLY A 148 -4.85 15.63 9.62
N ILE A 149 -5.07 16.12 8.38
CA ILE A 149 -4.95 15.35 7.13
C ILE A 149 -3.86 15.86 6.18
N LEU A 150 -3.10 16.88 6.56
CA LEU A 150 -1.97 17.35 5.76
C LEU A 150 -0.74 16.47 5.98
N SER A 151 0.22 16.51 5.05
CA SER A 151 1.48 15.74 5.15
C SER A 151 2.37 16.14 6.34
N THR A 152 2.06 17.24 7.02
CA THR A 152 2.73 17.75 8.22
C THR A 152 1.98 17.47 9.52
N SER A 153 0.80 16.86 9.42
CA SER A 153 -0.11 16.55 10.53
C SER A 153 0.48 15.53 11.52
N ARG A 154 -0.15 15.39 12.70
CA ARG A 154 0.25 14.38 13.68
C ARG A 154 0.02 12.98 13.13
N GLN A 155 -1.10 12.77 12.44
CA GLN A 155 -1.41 11.51 11.76
C GLN A 155 -0.35 11.16 10.70
N ALA A 156 0.08 12.13 9.89
CA ALA A 156 1.12 11.93 8.88
C ALA A 156 2.49 11.58 9.50
N GLN A 157 2.86 12.23 10.61
CA GLN A 157 4.09 11.91 11.36
C GLN A 157 4.04 10.50 11.96
N TRP A 158 2.89 10.10 12.52
CA TRP A 158 2.64 8.74 13.00
C TRP A 158 2.84 7.71 11.87
N LEU A 159 2.24 7.94 10.71
CA LEU A 159 2.38 7.04 9.56
C LEU A 159 3.84 6.94 9.10
N GLN A 160 4.53 8.08 8.96
CA GLN A 160 5.93 8.11 8.54
C GLN A 160 6.82 7.28 9.47
N GLN A 161 6.62 7.41 10.79
CA GLN A 161 7.36 6.64 11.79
C GLN A 161 7.01 5.15 11.72
N GLY A 162 5.72 4.81 11.59
CA GLY A 162 5.26 3.42 11.50
C GLY A 162 5.79 2.70 10.27
N LEU A 163 5.77 3.36 9.10
CA LEU A 163 6.33 2.81 7.86
C LEU A 163 7.85 2.59 7.99
N ALA A 164 8.57 3.54 8.59
CA ALA A 164 10.01 3.43 8.80
C ALA A 164 10.38 2.31 9.80
N ALA A 165 9.58 2.09 10.83
CA ALA A 165 9.81 1.05 11.84
C ALA A 165 9.41 -0.35 11.38
N SER A 166 8.53 -0.46 10.37
CA SER A 166 7.96 -1.73 9.94
C SER A 166 8.96 -2.65 9.23
N THR A 167 9.11 -3.86 9.76
CA THR A 167 9.91 -4.94 9.17
C THR A 167 9.11 -5.85 8.24
N ALA A 168 7.82 -5.60 8.03
CA ALA A 168 6.99 -6.41 7.14
C ALA A 168 7.47 -6.29 5.68
N PRO A 169 7.46 -7.39 4.89
CA PRO A 169 7.76 -7.37 3.47
C PRO A 169 6.91 -6.37 2.68
N TRP A 170 5.63 -6.22 3.09
CA TRP A 170 4.67 -5.34 2.44
C TRP A 170 4.06 -4.37 3.43
N LYS A 171 3.88 -3.12 2.98
CA LYS A 171 3.29 -2.03 3.75
C LYS A 171 2.11 -1.47 2.97
N VAL A 172 0.89 -1.77 3.39
CA VAL A 172 -0.33 -1.31 2.70
C VAL A 172 -0.90 -0.14 3.48
N VAL A 173 -1.01 1.02 2.83
CA VAL A 173 -1.72 2.17 3.39
C VAL A 173 -3.11 2.21 2.79
N TYR A 174 -4.14 2.45 3.58
CA TYR A 174 -5.48 2.68 3.05
C TYR A 174 -6.26 3.74 3.82
N LEU A 175 -7.13 4.42 3.08
CA LEU A 175 -7.88 5.59 3.49
C LEU A 175 -9.17 5.68 2.66
N HIS A 176 -10.05 6.63 2.96
CA HIS A 176 -11.29 6.76 2.18
C HIS A 176 -11.12 7.66 0.95
N HIS A 177 -10.71 8.91 1.14
CA HIS A 177 -10.59 9.88 0.06
C HIS A 177 -9.30 9.64 -0.75
N PRO A 178 -9.38 9.44 -2.08
CA PRO A 178 -8.22 9.06 -2.88
C PRO A 178 -7.27 10.23 -3.11
N PRO A 179 -5.95 10.06 -2.90
CA PRO A 179 -4.95 11.09 -3.25
C PRO A 179 -4.99 11.45 -4.74
N PHE A 180 -5.25 10.45 -5.60
CA PHE A 180 -5.39 10.58 -7.04
C PHE A 180 -6.62 9.81 -7.51
N SER A 181 -7.46 10.46 -8.31
CA SER A 181 -8.65 9.85 -8.90
C SER A 181 -9.08 10.60 -10.15
N SER A 182 -9.57 9.85 -11.13
CA SER A 182 -10.24 10.31 -12.35
C SER A 182 -11.77 10.16 -12.26
N GLY A 183 -12.30 10.11 -11.03
CA GLY A 183 -13.73 10.08 -10.75
C GLY A 183 -14.36 11.46 -10.64
N GLU A 184 -15.63 11.46 -10.22
CA GLU A 184 -16.46 12.66 -10.13
C GLU A 184 -16.00 13.59 -9.01
N HIS A 185 -15.61 13.04 -7.85
CA HIS A 185 -15.04 13.80 -6.75
C HIS A 185 -13.55 14.13 -7.00
N GLY A 186 -12.83 13.22 -7.65
CA GLY A 186 -11.48 13.45 -8.14
C GLY A 186 -10.41 13.39 -7.03
N SER A 187 -9.28 14.03 -7.30
CA SER A 187 -8.07 13.90 -6.47
C SER A 187 -8.13 14.76 -5.21
N SER A 188 -7.80 14.16 -4.05
CA SER A 188 -7.66 14.88 -2.78
C SER A 188 -6.23 15.37 -2.57
N LEU A 189 -5.97 16.63 -2.93
CA LEU A 189 -4.61 17.20 -2.94
C LEU A 189 -3.92 17.18 -1.57
N ASP A 190 -4.67 17.43 -0.50
CA ASP A 190 -4.17 17.42 0.90
C ASP A 190 -3.61 16.04 1.32
N LEU A 191 -4.05 14.98 0.65
CA LEU A 191 -3.70 13.58 0.92
C LEU A 191 -2.61 13.05 -0.03
N GLN A 192 -2.04 13.88 -0.90
CA GLN A 192 -0.90 13.51 -1.76
C GLN A 192 0.42 13.51 -0.98
N TRP A 193 0.47 12.72 0.09
CA TRP A 193 1.63 12.58 0.95
C TRP A 193 2.73 11.78 0.25
N PRO A 194 3.99 11.89 0.71
CA PRO A 194 5.11 11.16 0.12
C PRO A 194 5.16 9.69 0.59
N PHE A 195 4.03 8.96 0.50
CA PHE A 195 3.87 7.56 0.89
C PHE A 195 4.98 6.65 0.34
N CYS A 196 5.32 6.87 -0.93
CA CYS A 196 6.38 6.21 -1.66
C CYS A 196 7.74 6.36 -0.96
N VAL A 197 8.11 7.60 -0.61
CA VAL A 197 9.36 7.90 0.11
C VAL A 197 9.32 7.36 1.53
N TRP A 198 8.14 7.33 2.16
CA TRP A 198 7.97 6.76 3.49
C TRP A 198 8.00 5.23 3.52
N GLY A 199 7.94 4.57 2.35
CA GLY A 199 8.10 3.12 2.24
C GLY A 199 6.81 2.32 2.09
N ALA A 200 5.69 2.96 1.73
CA ALA A 200 4.47 2.26 1.37
C ALA A 200 4.69 1.39 0.11
N SER A 201 4.10 0.20 0.08
CA SER A 201 4.10 -0.69 -1.09
C SER A 201 2.96 -0.36 -2.06
N VAL A 202 1.79 -0.02 -1.53
CA VAL A 202 0.59 0.43 -2.27
C VAL A 202 -0.26 1.33 -1.39
N VAL A 203 -1.12 2.15 -2.01
CA VAL A 203 -2.14 2.96 -1.34
C VAL A 203 -3.52 2.60 -1.91
N LEU A 204 -4.50 2.30 -1.06
CA LEU A 204 -5.86 1.93 -1.46
C LEU A 204 -6.88 2.93 -0.93
N ALA A 205 -7.86 3.32 -1.75
CA ALA A 205 -8.91 4.27 -1.39
C ALA A 205 -10.27 3.94 -2.03
N GLY A 206 -11.34 4.56 -1.55
CA GLY A 206 -12.72 4.44 -2.05
C GLY A 206 -13.22 5.80 -2.57
N HIS A 207 -14.41 6.21 -2.11
CA HIS A 207 -15.04 7.53 -2.30
C HIS A 207 -15.53 7.84 -3.71
N ASP A 208 -14.65 7.71 -4.70
CA ASP A 208 -15.08 7.74 -6.10
C ASP A 208 -15.59 6.36 -6.48
N HIS A 209 -16.87 6.28 -6.87
CA HIS A 209 -17.56 5.02 -7.14
C HIS A 209 -17.22 4.43 -8.51
N LEU A 210 -15.94 4.11 -8.66
CA LEU A 210 -15.31 3.45 -9.81
C LEU A 210 -14.13 2.60 -9.31
N TYR A 211 -13.59 1.77 -10.20
CA TYR A 211 -12.28 1.18 -10.00
C TYR A 211 -11.25 1.92 -10.85
N GLU A 212 -10.12 2.26 -10.25
CA GLU A 212 -9.00 2.83 -10.96
C GLU A 212 -7.66 2.44 -10.33
N ARG A 213 -6.67 2.12 -11.17
CA ARG A 213 -5.26 2.00 -10.75
C ARG A 213 -4.43 3.10 -11.40
N ILE A 214 -3.71 3.84 -10.57
CA ILE A 214 -2.84 4.96 -10.96
C ILE A 214 -1.40 4.69 -10.50
N MET A 215 -0.43 4.97 -11.35
CA MET A 215 0.99 4.93 -11.01
C MET A 215 1.55 6.33 -10.86
N VAL A 216 2.02 6.67 -9.66
CA VAL A 216 2.71 7.95 -9.40
C VAL A 216 4.07 7.65 -8.79
N ASN A 217 5.14 8.12 -9.44
CA ASN A 217 6.51 7.96 -8.94
C ASN A 217 6.88 6.49 -8.62
N GLY A 218 6.32 5.52 -9.37
CA GLY A 218 6.56 4.09 -9.16
C GLY A 218 5.72 3.44 -8.06
N LEU A 219 4.91 4.20 -7.31
CA LEU A 219 3.93 3.67 -6.36
C LEU A 219 2.57 3.49 -7.03
N ALA A 220 1.91 2.36 -6.74
CA ALA A 220 0.55 2.10 -7.18
C ALA A 220 -0.48 2.64 -6.16
N TYR A 221 -1.40 3.44 -6.68
CA TYR A 221 -2.59 3.93 -5.99
C TYR A 221 -3.82 3.25 -6.61
N PHE A 222 -4.77 2.87 -5.77
CA PHE A 222 -6.01 2.24 -6.19
C PHE A 222 -7.20 3.01 -5.65
N VAL A 223 -8.20 3.19 -6.49
CA VAL A 223 -9.56 3.59 -6.13
C VAL A 223 -10.43 2.37 -6.34
N ASN A 224 -11.20 1.98 -5.31
CA ASN A 224 -12.22 0.95 -5.40
C ASN A 224 -13.44 1.35 -4.56
N GLY A 225 -14.28 2.21 -5.13
CA GLY A 225 -15.59 2.57 -4.58
C GLY A 225 -16.76 1.80 -5.18
N LEU A 226 -16.53 0.58 -5.66
CA LEU A 226 -17.53 -0.24 -6.35
C LEU A 226 -18.15 -1.32 -5.46
N GLY A 227 -18.18 -1.11 -4.14
CA GLY A 227 -18.66 -2.13 -3.19
C GLY A 227 -20.18 -2.32 -3.16
N GLY A 228 -20.97 -1.39 -3.71
CA GLY A 228 -22.41 -1.62 -3.91
C GLY A 228 -23.33 -0.41 -3.76
N LYS A 229 -22.83 0.79 -3.43
CA LYS A 229 -23.66 1.99 -3.26
C LYS A 229 -24.24 2.53 -4.57
N SER A 230 -23.36 2.95 -5.47
CA SER A 230 -23.70 3.46 -6.81
C SER A 230 -22.45 3.38 -7.71
N ILE A 231 -22.55 3.90 -8.94
CA ILE A 231 -21.45 3.93 -9.90
C ILE A 231 -21.38 5.33 -10.49
N TYR A 232 -20.18 5.92 -10.52
CA TYR A 232 -19.93 7.23 -11.11
C TYR A 232 -19.42 7.13 -12.54
N SER A 233 -19.56 8.24 -13.28
CA SER A 233 -19.01 8.35 -14.63
C SER A 233 -17.51 8.59 -14.59
N LEU A 234 -16.76 7.95 -15.49
CA LEU A 234 -15.33 8.22 -15.66
C LEU A 234 -15.11 9.63 -16.18
N GLN A 235 -14.27 10.41 -15.49
CA GLN A 235 -13.85 11.74 -15.93
C GLN A 235 -12.57 11.66 -16.78
N LYS A 236 -11.97 12.81 -17.09
CA LYS A 236 -10.67 12.87 -17.76
C LYS A 236 -9.62 12.14 -16.90
N PRO A 237 -8.83 11.22 -17.47
CA PRO A 237 -7.83 10.50 -16.71
C PRO A 237 -6.75 11.44 -16.16
N VAL A 238 -6.42 11.27 -14.88
CA VAL A 238 -5.25 11.92 -14.26
C VAL A 238 -3.94 11.31 -14.78
N PRO A 239 -2.82 12.06 -14.76
CA PRO A 239 -1.52 11.51 -15.10
C PRO A 239 -1.22 10.24 -14.30
N GLY A 240 -0.72 9.22 -14.99
CA GLY A 240 -0.41 7.93 -14.38
C GLY A 240 -1.58 6.94 -14.28
N SER A 241 -2.82 7.33 -14.61
CA SER A 241 -3.95 6.40 -14.73
C SER A 241 -3.63 5.26 -15.71
N GLN A 242 -3.79 4.01 -15.27
CA GLN A 242 -3.44 2.80 -16.03
C GLN A 242 -4.67 1.97 -16.42
N VAL A 243 -5.58 1.79 -15.46
CA VAL A 243 -6.81 0.99 -15.64
C VAL A 243 -7.93 1.74 -14.97
N ARG A 244 -9.10 1.78 -15.63
CA ARG A 244 -10.33 2.39 -15.10
C ARG A 244 -11.50 1.49 -15.46
N TYR A 245 -12.49 1.40 -14.58
CA TYR A 245 -13.66 0.57 -14.78
C TYR A 245 -14.84 1.09 -13.96
N ASN A 246 -16.02 1.15 -14.57
CA ASN A 246 -17.26 1.58 -13.93
C ASN A 246 -18.49 0.86 -14.53
N ASP A 247 -18.34 -0.35 -15.08
CA ASP A 247 -19.47 -1.06 -15.71
C ASP A 247 -20.26 -1.94 -14.73
N ASP A 248 -19.64 -2.39 -13.63
CA ASP A 248 -20.28 -3.23 -12.62
C ASP A 248 -19.61 -3.07 -11.24
N TYR A 249 -20.25 -3.61 -10.22
CA TYR A 249 -19.75 -3.62 -8.84
C TYR A 249 -18.73 -4.74 -8.61
N GLY A 250 -17.89 -4.61 -7.59
CA GLY A 250 -16.87 -5.60 -7.29
C GLY A 250 -16.10 -5.35 -6.01
N ALA A 251 -15.10 -6.19 -5.78
CA ALA A 251 -14.17 -6.08 -4.67
C ALA A 251 -12.76 -6.46 -5.12
N MET A 252 -11.77 -6.08 -4.33
CA MET A 252 -10.39 -6.50 -4.57
C MET A 252 -10.07 -7.77 -3.78
N LEU A 253 -9.59 -8.81 -4.48
CA LEU A 253 -8.97 -10.00 -3.89
C LEU A 253 -7.46 -9.82 -3.85
N CYS A 254 -6.90 -9.81 -2.64
CA CYS A 254 -5.48 -9.62 -2.41
C CYS A 254 -4.84 -10.90 -1.85
N THR A 255 -3.61 -11.18 -2.26
CA THR A 255 -2.81 -12.31 -1.73
C THR A 255 -1.38 -11.87 -1.49
N ALA A 256 -0.87 -12.12 -0.28
CA ALA A 256 0.46 -11.72 0.15
C ALA A 256 1.28 -12.91 0.65
N THR A 257 2.40 -13.17 -0.01
CA THR A 257 3.47 -14.05 0.43
C THR A 257 4.66 -13.22 0.90
N SER A 258 5.74 -13.85 1.38
CA SER A 258 6.96 -13.12 1.74
C SER A 258 7.64 -12.47 0.54
N ASP A 259 7.37 -12.97 -0.66
CA ASP A 259 8.03 -12.58 -1.92
C ASP A 259 7.08 -11.92 -2.94
N SER A 260 5.76 -11.95 -2.73
CA SER A 260 4.82 -11.26 -3.62
C SER A 260 3.62 -10.65 -2.89
N LEU A 261 3.12 -9.54 -3.42
CA LEU A 261 1.82 -8.98 -3.10
C LEU A 261 1.02 -8.81 -4.39
N VAL A 262 -0.09 -9.53 -4.52
CA VAL A 262 -0.95 -9.54 -5.70
C VAL A 262 -2.31 -8.97 -5.34
N LEU A 263 -2.78 -7.97 -6.10
CA LEU A 263 -4.09 -7.34 -5.95
C LEU A 263 -4.88 -7.55 -7.24
N ARG A 264 -6.14 -7.98 -7.13
CA ARG A 264 -7.03 -8.19 -8.26
C ARG A 264 -8.38 -7.54 -8.02
N PHE A 265 -8.84 -6.66 -8.91
CA PHE A 265 -10.23 -6.23 -8.88
C PHE A 265 -11.09 -7.24 -9.65
N VAL A 266 -12.14 -7.71 -8.98
CA VAL A 266 -13.04 -8.74 -9.49
C VAL A 266 -14.47 -8.26 -9.34
N THR A 267 -15.23 -8.31 -10.43
CA THR A 267 -16.65 -7.91 -10.42
C THR A 267 -17.50 -8.93 -9.67
N ARG A 268 -18.71 -8.54 -9.27
CA ARG A 268 -19.71 -9.45 -8.66
C ARG A 268 -20.13 -10.60 -9.58
N ALA A 269 -19.89 -10.49 -10.89
CA ALA A 269 -20.04 -11.58 -11.85
C ALA A 269 -18.81 -12.53 -11.92
N GLY A 270 -17.77 -12.29 -11.14
CA GLY A 270 -16.53 -13.07 -11.10
C GLY A 270 -15.51 -12.72 -12.19
N GLN A 271 -15.72 -11.64 -12.94
CA GLN A 271 -14.77 -11.20 -13.97
C GLN A 271 -13.59 -10.48 -13.33
N VAL A 272 -12.36 -10.90 -13.64
CA VAL A 272 -11.15 -10.17 -13.26
C VAL A 272 -10.93 -9.03 -14.27
N ILE A 273 -10.96 -7.79 -13.79
CA ILE A 273 -10.74 -6.60 -14.62
C ILE A 273 -9.28 -6.18 -14.61
N ASP A 274 -8.62 -6.28 -13.46
CA ASP A 274 -7.22 -5.89 -13.30
C ASP A 274 -6.49 -6.84 -12.37
N THR A 275 -5.18 -6.96 -12.60
CA THR A 275 -4.25 -7.66 -11.72
C THR A 275 -2.97 -6.86 -11.64
N TYR A 276 -2.60 -6.47 -10.42
CA TYR A 276 -1.32 -5.85 -10.11
C TYR A 276 -0.51 -6.77 -9.21
N SER A 277 0.81 -6.83 -9.42
CA SER A 277 1.70 -7.69 -8.65
C SER A 277 3.00 -6.99 -8.33
N LEU A 278 3.34 -6.94 -7.05
CA LEU A 278 4.67 -6.62 -6.57
C LEU A 278 5.42 -7.92 -6.29
N GLN A 279 6.70 -7.94 -6.62
CA GLN A 279 7.62 -9.01 -6.26
C GLN A 279 8.79 -8.41 -5.51
N GLN A 280 9.17 -9.04 -4.39
CA GLN A 280 10.46 -8.76 -3.78
C GLN A 280 11.54 -9.18 -4.78
N PRO A 281 12.62 -8.39 -4.95
CA PRO A 281 13.79 -8.86 -5.65
C PRO A 281 14.23 -10.16 -4.98
N ALA A 282 14.30 -11.27 -5.73
CA ALA A 282 14.81 -12.51 -5.18
C ALA A 282 16.14 -12.23 -4.48
N LEU A 283 16.32 -12.69 -3.24
CA LEU A 283 17.64 -12.80 -2.63
C LEU A 283 18.44 -13.74 -3.54
N GLN A 284 19.10 -13.19 -4.55
CA GLN A 284 19.89 -13.97 -5.51
C GLN A 284 21.14 -14.47 -4.80
N THR A 285 21.02 -15.59 -4.11
CA THR A 285 22.17 -16.48 -3.91
C THR A 285 22.51 -17.09 -5.26
N GLY A 286 23.34 -16.39 -6.03
CA GLY A 286 24.02 -16.91 -7.22
C GLY A 286 23.21 -16.87 -8.51
N SER A 287 23.30 -15.77 -9.27
CA SER A 287 23.34 -15.75 -10.75
C SER A 287 23.34 -14.31 -11.25
N LEU A 288 24.46 -13.87 -11.85
CA LEU A 288 24.53 -12.66 -12.65
C LEU A 288 23.49 -12.69 -13.78
N ALA A 289 22.35 -12.01 -13.63
CA ALA A 289 21.57 -11.38 -14.71
C ALA A 289 20.15 -10.99 -14.25
N ARG A 290 20.06 -9.86 -13.56
CA ARG A 290 18.96 -8.88 -13.69
C ARG A 290 19.47 -7.61 -13.01
N THR A 291 20.15 -6.76 -13.76
CA THR A 291 20.72 -5.51 -13.24
C THR A 291 19.57 -4.64 -12.73
N PRO A 292 19.48 -4.31 -11.43
CA PRO A 292 18.58 -3.26 -10.97
C PRO A 292 18.94 -1.96 -11.70
N ALA A 293 18.03 -0.99 -11.72
CA ALA A 293 18.34 0.39 -12.11
C ALA A 293 19.76 0.76 -11.63
N GLY A 294 20.66 1.02 -12.58
CA GLY A 294 22.09 1.14 -12.33
C GLY A 294 22.50 2.59 -12.39
N LEU A 295 23.06 3.09 -11.30
CA LEU A 295 23.86 4.29 -11.23
C LEU A 295 25.33 3.90 -11.37
N LEU A 296 26.00 4.34 -12.43
CA LEU A 296 27.42 4.06 -12.68
C LEU A 296 28.20 5.36 -12.77
N VAL A 297 29.43 5.35 -12.25
CA VAL A 297 30.37 6.48 -12.29
C VAL A 297 31.62 6.03 -13.04
N LEU A 298 31.89 6.64 -14.20
CA LEU A 298 32.97 6.22 -15.08
C LEU A 298 33.77 7.43 -15.61
N PRO A 299 35.11 7.48 -15.44
CA PRO A 299 35.90 6.58 -14.61
C PRO A 299 35.66 6.84 -13.10
N ASN A 300 35.96 5.84 -12.29
CA ASN A 300 36.07 5.96 -10.83
C ASN A 300 37.37 5.24 -10.42
N PRO A 301 38.43 5.95 -9.97
CA PRO A 301 38.44 7.34 -9.51
C PRO A 301 38.24 8.43 -10.58
N VAL A 302 37.67 9.57 -10.18
CA VAL A 302 37.36 10.74 -11.01
C VAL A 302 38.55 11.71 -10.98
N ALA A 303 39.28 11.79 -12.08
CA ALA A 303 40.44 12.70 -12.20
C ALA A 303 40.06 14.14 -12.56
N GLU A 304 39.14 14.33 -13.51
CA GLU A 304 38.67 15.66 -13.93
C GLU A 304 37.16 15.70 -14.15
N THR A 305 36.63 14.72 -14.89
CA THR A 305 35.19 14.57 -15.16
C THR A 305 34.84 13.09 -15.18
N ALA A 306 33.69 12.75 -14.61
CA ALA A 306 33.07 11.44 -14.75
C ALA A 306 31.81 11.54 -15.63
N ALA A 307 31.56 10.51 -16.41
CA ALA A 307 30.25 10.21 -16.95
C ALA A 307 29.44 9.47 -15.89
N ILE A 308 28.24 9.97 -15.62
CA ILE A 308 27.26 9.29 -14.78
C ILE A 308 26.24 8.66 -15.68
N GLU A 309 26.15 7.34 -15.64
CA GLU A 309 25.12 6.60 -16.36
C GLU A 309 24.02 6.23 -15.35
N VAL A 310 22.80 6.65 -15.66
CA VAL A 310 21.61 6.48 -14.83
C VAL A 310 20.60 5.68 -15.62
N ARG A 311 20.27 4.46 -15.16
CA ARG A 311 19.15 3.72 -15.73
C ARG A 311 17.87 3.99 -14.95
N VAL A 312 16.91 4.63 -15.60
CA VAL A 312 15.60 4.96 -15.07
C VAL A 312 14.59 3.89 -15.50
N PRO A 313 14.00 3.11 -14.57
CA PRO A 313 13.07 2.04 -14.90
C PRO A 313 11.65 2.55 -15.24
N VAL A 314 11.23 3.67 -14.66
CA VAL A 314 9.89 4.25 -14.82
C VAL A 314 9.96 5.77 -15.00
N ALA A 315 8.97 6.34 -15.70
CA ALA A 315 8.84 7.79 -15.77
C ALA A 315 8.51 8.32 -14.38
N ALA A 316 9.42 9.09 -13.78
CA ALA A 316 9.23 9.66 -12.46
C ALA A 316 10.13 10.88 -12.24
N GLU A 317 9.77 11.68 -11.23
CA GLU A 317 10.68 12.69 -10.68
C GLU A 317 11.99 12.03 -10.26
N THR A 318 13.09 12.55 -10.80
CA THR A 318 14.43 12.02 -10.57
C THR A 318 15.33 13.08 -9.99
N THR A 319 16.06 12.73 -8.93
CA THR A 319 17.15 13.54 -8.42
C THR A 319 18.44 12.74 -8.45
N LEU A 320 19.51 13.36 -8.95
CA LEU A 320 20.86 12.82 -8.88
C LEU A 320 21.74 13.84 -8.17
N ARG A 321 22.22 13.49 -6.99
CA ARG A 321 22.97 14.38 -6.11
C ARG A 321 24.33 13.76 -5.78
N VAL A 322 25.30 14.62 -5.51
CA VAL A 322 26.61 14.26 -4.99
C VAL A 322 26.67 14.68 -3.54
N LEU A 323 27.03 13.76 -2.66
CA LEU A 323 27.14 13.95 -1.22
C LEU A 323 28.58 13.75 -0.76
N ASP A 324 29.04 14.53 0.21
CA ASP A 324 30.29 14.25 0.92
C ASP A 324 30.10 13.14 1.99
N THR A 325 31.17 12.78 2.70
CA THR A 325 31.13 11.72 3.73
C THR A 325 30.26 12.02 4.94
N THR A 326 29.84 13.27 5.12
CA THR A 326 28.89 13.68 6.16
C THR A 326 27.43 13.60 5.69
N GLY A 327 27.21 13.26 4.42
CA GLY A 327 25.90 13.26 3.78
C GLY A 327 25.45 14.63 3.28
N ARG A 328 26.30 15.66 3.36
CA ARG A 328 25.99 17.00 2.88
C ARG A 328 26.04 17.04 1.35
N GLU A 329 25.01 17.61 0.74
CA GLU A 329 24.96 17.83 -0.70
C GLU A 329 26.02 18.83 -1.16
N VAL A 330 26.84 18.42 -2.13
CA VAL A 330 27.92 19.23 -2.72
C VAL A 330 27.68 19.54 -4.19
N ALA A 331 26.78 18.80 -4.86
CA ALA A 331 26.31 19.12 -6.21
C ALA A 331 24.97 18.43 -6.51
N VAL A 332 24.16 19.04 -7.38
CA VAL A 332 22.99 18.41 -8.02
C VAL A 332 23.31 18.26 -9.50
N LEU A 333 23.32 17.02 -9.98
CA LEU A 333 23.60 16.70 -11.38
C LEU A 333 22.33 16.68 -12.22
N HIS A 334 21.20 16.35 -11.60
CA HIS A 334 19.88 16.39 -12.22
C HIS A 334 18.78 16.55 -11.17
N GLN A 335 17.77 17.34 -11.50
CA GLN A 335 16.52 17.46 -10.75
C GLN A 335 15.38 17.70 -11.74
N GLY A 336 14.41 16.79 -11.75
CA GLY A 336 13.24 16.86 -12.60
C GLY A 336 12.85 15.49 -13.17
N PRO A 337 11.81 15.42 -14.00
CA PRO A 337 11.32 14.17 -14.56
C PRO A 337 12.34 13.57 -15.55
N LEU A 338 12.51 12.25 -15.50
CA LEU A 338 13.20 11.48 -16.55
C LEU A 338 12.28 10.40 -17.09
N ALA A 339 12.30 10.21 -18.41
CA ALA A 339 11.63 9.09 -19.07
C ALA A 339 12.34 7.76 -18.77
N PRO A 340 11.67 6.60 -18.91
CA PRO A 340 12.32 5.31 -18.83
C PRO A 340 13.46 5.18 -19.83
N GLY A 341 14.60 4.62 -19.41
CA GLY A 341 15.77 4.41 -20.26
C GLY A 341 17.10 4.73 -19.57
N THR A 342 18.16 4.69 -20.35
CA THR A 342 19.50 5.07 -19.88
C THR A 342 19.76 6.54 -20.19
N HIS A 343 20.09 7.30 -19.16
CA HIS A 343 20.47 8.71 -19.24
C HIS A 343 21.94 8.84 -18.90
N ARG A 344 22.65 9.69 -19.63
CA ARG A 344 24.06 9.96 -19.38
C ARG A 344 24.24 11.43 -19.03
N MET A 345 24.84 11.67 -17.88
CA MET A 345 25.14 13.00 -17.35
C MET A 345 26.63 13.15 -17.19
N ARG A 346 27.12 14.39 -17.10
CA ARG A 346 28.52 14.69 -16.82
C ARG A 346 28.65 15.25 -15.42
N TRP A 347 29.61 14.72 -14.68
CA TRP A 347 30.00 15.24 -13.37
C TRP A 347 31.45 15.74 -13.42
N PRO A 348 31.67 17.05 -13.59
CA PRO A 348 33.00 17.62 -13.45
C PRO A 348 33.39 17.65 -11.97
N ARG A 349 34.65 17.34 -11.64
CA ARG A 349 35.15 17.42 -10.26
C ARG A 349 35.03 18.83 -9.69
N GLY A 350 35.15 19.85 -10.54
CA GLY A 350 35.12 21.25 -10.14
C GLY A 350 36.13 21.58 -9.04
N ARG A 351 35.64 22.13 -7.93
CA ARG A 351 36.43 22.51 -6.73
C ARG A 351 36.35 21.50 -5.60
N LEU A 352 35.86 20.29 -5.88
CA LEU A 352 35.81 19.23 -4.87
C LEU A 352 37.23 18.84 -4.45
N ALA A 353 37.43 18.65 -3.15
CA ALA A 353 38.69 18.16 -2.62
C ALA A 353 38.87 16.68 -3.00
N PRO A 354 40.11 16.20 -3.14
CA PRO A 354 40.37 14.76 -3.27
C PRO A 354 39.77 13.99 -2.10
N GLY A 355 39.04 12.92 -2.37
CA GLY A 355 38.36 12.16 -1.32
C GLY A 355 37.20 11.29 -1.79
N LEU A 356 36.49 10.71 -0.81
CA LEU A 356 35.31 9.88 -1.03
C LEU A 356 34.05 10.73 -1.10
N TYR A 357 33.25 10.47 -2.12
CA TYR A 357 31.92 11.05 -2.34
C TYR A 357 30.90 9.95 -2.64
N PHE A 358 29.63 10.29 -2.51
CA PHE A 358 28.52 9.41 -2.80
C PHE A 358 27.62 10.05 -3.84
N LEU A 359 27.30 9.34 -4.92
CA LEU A 359 26.22 9.75 -5.81
C LEU A 359 24.95 9.03 -5.38
N GLN A 360 23.92 9.80 -5.09
CA GLN A 360 22.60 9.29 -4.74
C GLN A 360 21.63 9.61 -5.87
N LEU A 361 21.08 8.55 -6.47
CA LEU A 361 19.98 8.60 -7.41
C LEU A 361 18.70 8.29 -6.65
N THR A 362 17.71 9.17 -6.76
CA THR A 362 16.32 8.87 -6.39
C THR A 362 15.48 8.98 -7.66
N ASN A 363 14.77 7.92 -8.05
CA ASN A 363 13.82 7.90 -9.17
C ASN A 363 12.49 7.34 -8.66
N GLY A 364 11.52 8.22 -8.41
CA GLY A 364 10.29 7.83 -7.72
C GLY A 364 10.56 7.17 -6.36
N CYS A 365 10.10 5.93 -6.15
CA CYS A 365 10.34 5.17 -4.91
C CYS A 365 11.70 4.47 -4.85
N TYR A 366 12.49 4.53 -5.92
CA TYR A 366 13.78 3.87 -5.97
C TYR A 366 14.90 4.83 -5.56
N THR A 367 15.67 4.45 -4.55
CA THR A 367 16.91 5.15 -4.19
C THR A 367 18.11 4.21 -4.31
N GLN A 368 19.14 4.64 -5.01
CA GLN A 368 20.43 3.98 -5.08
C GLN A 368 21.55 4.95 -4.74
N THR A 369 22.51 4.50 -3.94
CA THR A 369 23.72 5.27 -3.64
C THR A 369 24.94 4.49 -4.08
N VAL A 370 25.85 5.14 -4.82
CA VAL A 370 27.14 4.56 -5.22
C VAL A 370 28.29 5.42 -4.75
N ARG A 371 29.43 4.77 -4.47
CA ARG A 371 30.66 5.42 -4.03
C ARG A 371 31.45 5.92 -5.23
N ALA A 372 32.02 7.11 -5.13
CA ALA A 372 32.97 7.66 -6.08
C ALA A 372 34.18 8.27 -5.37
N VAL A 373 35.38 8.02 -5.88
CA VAL A 373 36.62 8.63 -5.38
C VAL A 373 36.99 9.76 -6.32
N VAL A 374 37.22 10.96 -5.80
CA VAL A 374 37.76 12.10 -6.56
C VAL A 374 39.25 12.21 -6.25
N LEU A 375 40.08 12.40 -7.29
CA LEU A 375 41.54 12.53 -7.17
C LEU A 375 42.00 13.98 -6.95
#